data_AF-A0A5S6QSL9-F1
#
_entry.id   AF-A0A5S6QSL9-F1
#
_cell.length_a   1.000
_cell.length_b   1.000
_cell.length_c   1.000
_cell.angle_alpha   90.00
_cell.angle_beta   90.00
_cell.angle_gamma   90.00
#
_symmetry.space_group_name_H-M   'P 1'
#
loop_
_entity.id
_entity.type
_entity.pdbx_description
1 polymer ?
#
loop_
_entity_poly.entity_id
_entity_poly.type
_entity_poly.pdbx_seq_one_letter_code
_entity_poly.pdbx_strand_id
1 'polypeptide(L)'
;MTSIKDLTSVSSSLEISVRQESDVNFLGIFTAIRDEEEAIRFLQEKGILHRERYCSCGKPMTLAASTTGRSSRWRCHGATCRTEVALRKGTWFEGTHCL
;
A
#
# COMPACT_ATOMS: atom_id res chain seq x y z
N MET A 1 49.24 -14.99 2.80
CA MET A 1 49.02 -13.68 2.13
C MET A 1 48.43 -13.99 0.76
N THR A 2 47.12 -14.19 0.70
CA THR A 2 46.39 -14.51 -0.53
C THR A 2 45.83 -13.24 -1.15
N SER A 3 46.05 -13.12 -2.45
CA SER A 3 45.96 -11.93 -3.29
C SER A 3 44.52 -11.50 -3.56
N ILE A 4 44.30 -10.18 -3.71
CA ILE A 4 43.04 -9.45 -3.96
C ILE A 4 42.40 -9.76 -5.35
N LYS A 5 42.61 -10.96 -5.92
CA LYS A 5 42.11 -11.33 -7.25
C LYS A 5 40.83 -12.17 -7.24
N ASP A 6 40.34 -12.59 -6.07
CA ASP A 6 39.14 -13.43 -5.94
C ASP A 6 37.85 -12.66 -5.60
N LEU A 7 37.84 -11.32 -5.71
CA LEU A 7 36.65 -10.50 -5.43
C LEU A 7 35.88 -10.06 -6.69
N THR A 8 36.39 -10.36 -7.89
CA THR A 8 35.74 -9.96 -9.15
C THR A 8 34.73 -10.98 -9.68
N SER A 9 34.57 -12.15 -9.05
CA SER A 9 33.66 -13.20 -9.56
C SER A 9 32.25 -13.20 -8.96
N VAL A 10 32.00 -12.48 -7.86
CA VAL A 10 30.67 -12.46 -7.19
C VAL A 10 29.96 -11.11 -7.26
N SER A 11 30.56 -10.11 -7.92
CA SER A 11 29.96 -8.77 -8.07
C SER A 11 28.86 -8.69 -9.13
N SER A 12 28.57 -9.76 -9.87
CA SER A 12 27.60 -9.75 -10.98
C SER A 12 26.19 -10.20 -10.60
N SER A 13 25.91 -10.51 -9.33
CA SER A 13 24.60 -11.09 -8.93
C SER A 13 23.78 -10.27 -7.94
N LEU A 14 24.16 -9.04 -7.64
CA LEU A 14 23.30 -8.08 -6.91
C LEU A 14 23.25 -6.72 -7.62
N GLU A 15 22.98 -6.73 -8.92
CA GLU A 15 22.31 -5.59 -9.52
C GLU A 15 20.84 -5.67 -9.09
N ILE A 16 20.56 -5.06 -7.94
CA ILE A 16 19.20 -4.69 -7.56
C ILE A 16 18.70 -3.83 -8.72
N SER A 17 17.84 -4.40 -9.55
CA SER A 17 17.12 -3.66 -10.60
C SER A 17 16.24 -2.64 -9.90
N VAL A 18 16.80 -1.46 -9.65
CA VAL A 18 16.04 -0.27 -9.29
C VAL A 18 15.15 -0.02 -10.50
N ARG A 19 13.86 -0.34 -10.35
CA ARG A 19 12.85 -0.06 -11.37
C ARG A 19 12.92 1.43 -11.65
N GLN A 20 13.17 1.77 -12.91
CA GLN A 20 13.19 3.12 -13.43
C GLN A 20 11.90 3.83 -13.00
N GLU A 21 12.01 4.79 -12.09
CA GLU A 21 10.88 5.59 -11.63
C GLU A 21 10.60 6.61 -12.74
N SER A 22 9.71 6.24 -13.67
CA SER A 22 9.20 7.15 -14.69
C SER A 22 8.72 8.40 -13.97
N ASP A 23 9.19 9.58 -14.37
CA ASP A 23 8.80 10.89 -13.85
C ASP A 23 7.29 10.92 -13.62
N VAL A 24 6.88 10.62 -12.39
CA VAL A 24 5.50 10.77 -11.97
C VAL A 24 5.29 12.27 -12.01
N ASN A 25 4.68 12.77 -13.09
CA ASN A 25 4.36 14.18 -13.23
C ASN A 25 3.52 14.54 -12.01
N PHE A 26 4.16 15.17 -11.03
CA PHE A 26 3.55 15.43 -9.73
C PHE A 26 2.29 16.26 -9.93
N LEU A 27 2.36 17.24 -10.84
CA LEU A 27 1.19 18.01 -11.28
C LEU A 27 0.08 17.12 -11.86
N GLY A 28 0.45 16.10 -12.63
CA GLY A 28 -0.46 15.09 -13.17
C GLY A 28 -1.20 14.28 -12.09
N ILE A 29 -0.53 13.97 -10.97
CA ILE A 29 -1.15 13.29 -9.83
C ILE A 29 -2.21 14.19 -9.18
N PHE A 30 -1.89 15.46 -8.91
CA PHE A 30 -2.84 16.40 -8.31
C PHE A 30 -4.03 16.70 -9.23
N THR A 31 -3.86 16.66 -10.55
CA THR A 31 -4.98 16.82 -11.49
C THR A 31 -5.83 15.55 -11.64
N ALA A 32 -5.26 14.38 -11.35
CA ALA A 32 -5.93 13.09 -11.55
C ALA A 32 -6.68 12.59 -10.32
N ILE A 33 -6.37 13.11 -9.13
CA ILE A 33 -7.03 12.74 -7.87
C ILE A 33 -8.04 13.83 -7.52
N ARG A 34 -9.32 13.56 -7.75
CA ARG A 34 -10.39 14.52 -7.51
C ARG A 34 -11.00 14.42 -6.12
N ASP A 35 -10.97 13.22 -5.55
CA ASP A 35 -11.61 12.90 -4.28
C ASP A 35 -10.84 11.81 -3.52
N GLU A 36 -11.23 11.56 -2.26
CA GLU A 36 -10.59 10.56 -1.40
C GLU A 36 -10.66 9.16 -2.03
N GLU A 37 -11.75 8.83 -2.74
CA GLU A 37 -11.93 7.52 -3.36
C GLU A 37 -10.91 7.28 -4.48
N GLU A 38 -10.70 8.27 -5.36
CA GLU A 38 -9.65 8.22 -6.38
C GLU A 38 -8.25 8.14 -5.77
N ALA A 39 -8.00 8.88 -4.66
CA ALA A 39 -6.73 8.82 -3.94
C ALA A 39 -6.48 7.41 -3.39
N ILE A 40 -7.48 6.82 -2.76
CA ILE A 40 -7.41 5.45 -2.22
C ILE A 40 -7.15 4.46 -3.34
N ARG A 41 -7.89 4.53 -4.44
CA ARG A 41 -7.71 3.63 -5.59
C ARG A 41 -6.31 3.72 -6.17
N PHE A 42 -5.79 4.94 -6.37
CA PHE A 42 -4.43 5.16 -6.84
C PHE A 42 -3.40 4.53 -5.90
N LEU A 43 -3.53 4.75 -4.58
CA LEU A 43 -2.61 4.18 -3.59
C LEU A 43 -2.71 2.64 -3.51
N GLN A 44 -3.89 2.06 -3.76
CA GLN A 44 -4.07 0.61 -3.86
C GLN A 44 -3.41 0.04 -5.12
N GLU A 45 -3.55 0.72 -6.27
CA GLU A 45 -2.89 0.33 -7.53
C GLU A 45 -1.36 0.36 -7.41
N LYS A 46 -0.83 1.31 -6.64
CA LYS A 46 0.60 1.39 -6.32
C LYS A 46 1.05 0.42 -5.21
N GLY A 47 0.13 -0.31 -4.59
CA GLY A 47 0.43 -1.28 -3.53
C GLY A 47 0.79 -0.65 -2.18
N ILE A 48 0.54 0.66 -2.02
CA ILE A 48 0.82 1.40 -0.79
C ILE A 48 -0.30 1.17 0.23
N LEU A 49 -1.55 1.15 -0.24
CA LEU A 49 -2.69 0.65 0.52
C LEU A 49 -3.03 -0.77 0.10
N HIS A 50 -3.62 -1.53 1.03
CA HIS A 50 -4.11 -2.86 0.70
C HIS A 50 -5.20 -2.78 -0.36
N ARG A 51 -5.05 -3.53 -1.46
CA ARG A 51 -6.11 -3.68 -2.46
C ARG A 51 -7.26 -4.56 -1.98
N GLU A 52 -6.92 -5.61 -1.23
CA GLU A 52 -7.83 -6.60 -0.69
C GLU A 52 -7.43 -6.94 0.75
N ARG A 53 -8.41 -7.31 1.58
CA ARG A 53 -8.17 -7.75 2.96
C ARG A 53 -9.08 -8.89 3.38
N TYR A 54 -8.54 -9.72 4.26
CA TYR A 54 -9.26 -10.77 4.96
C TYR A 54 -9.30 -10.45 6.45
N CYS A 55 -10.44 -10.74 7.06
CA CYS A 55 -10.61 -10.68 8.50
C CYS A 55 -9.89 -11.86 9.17
N SER A 56 -9.58 -11.74 10.45
CA SER A 56 -9.06 -12.85 11.26
C SER A 56 -10.01 -14.06 11.30
N CYS A 57 -11.31 -13.87 11.04
CA CYS A 57 -12.27 -14.97 10.87
C CYS A 57 -12.25 -15.61 9.47
N GLY A 58 -11.27 -15.27 8.62
CA GLY A 58 -11.06 -15.85 7.28
C GLY A 58 -11.98 -15.31 6.18
N LYS A 59 -12.87 -14.36 6.46
CA LYS A 59 -13.80 -13.80 5.46
C LYS A 59 -13.22 -12.57 4.76
N PRO A 60 -13.50 -12.35 3.47
CA PRO A 60 -13.11 -11.13 2.79
C PRO A 60 -13.79 -9.92 3.43
N MET A 61 -13.12 -8.78 3.35
CA MET A 61 -13.61 -7.49 3.86
C MET A 61 -13.89 -6.56 2.68
N THR A 62 -14.88 -5.69 2.83
CA THR A 62 -15.09 -4.57 1.90
C THR A 62 -14.58 -3.28 2.50
N LEU A 63 -14.11 -2.38 1.64
CA LEU A 63 -13.75 -1.04 2.05
C LEU A 63 -15.01 -0.17 2.09
N ALA A 64 -15.38 0.28 3.29
CA ALA A 64 -16.41 1.29 3.47
C ALA A 64 -15.79 2.68 3.30
N ALA A 65 -16.37 3.49 2.42
CA ALA A 65 -15.98 4.88 2.19
C ALA A 65 -16.10 5.72 3.47
N SER A 66 -15.35 6.82 3.50
CA SER A 66 -15.47 7.81 4.56
C SER A 66 -16.86 8.46 4.55
N THR A 67 -17.31 8.85 5.73
CA THR A 67 -18.54 9.62 5.93
C THR A 67 -18.23 10.72 6.93
N THR A 68 -19.09 11.74 7.05
CA THR A 68 -18.92 12.80 8.04
C THR A 68 -18.61 12.22 9.43
N GLY A 69 -17.42 12.50 9.95
CA GLY A 69 -16.93 12.03 11.26
C GLY A 69 -16.38 10.60 11.32
N ARG A 70 -16.22 9.89 10.19
CA ARG A 70 -15.61 8.55 10.15
C ARG A 70 -14.74 8.34 8.92
N SER A 71 -13.46 8.04 9.13
CA SER A 71 -12.52 7.66 8.06
C SER A 71 -12.89 6.32 7.42
N SER A 72 -12.37 6.13 6.20
CA SER A 72 -12.46 4.89 5.43
C SER A 72 -11.91 3.69 6.20
N ARG A 73 -12.62 2.54 6.14
CA ARG A 73 -12.27 1.34 6.91
C ARG A 73 -12.74 0.04 6.27
N TRP A 74 -11.97 -1.01 6.49
CA TRP A 74 -12.32 -2.37 6.12
C TRP A 74 -13.37 -2.92 7.06
N ARG A 75 -14.44 -3.49 6.53
CA ARG A 75 -15.52 -4.13 7.29
C ARG A 75 -15.64 -5.61 6.95
N CYS A 76 -15.69 -6.45 7.97
CA CYS A 76 -16.00 -7.87 7.79
C CYS A 76 -17.50 -8.08 7.54
N HIS A 77 -17.84 -9.01 6.65
CA HIS A 77 -19.22 -9.45 6.38
C HIS A 77 -19.59 -10.77 7.06
N GLY A 78 -18.84 -11.21 8.07
CA GLY A 78 -19.28 -12.34 8.87
C GLY A 78 -20.56 -11.96 9.62
N ALA A 79 -21.61 -12.80 9.53
CA ALA A 79 -22.90 -12.51 10.18
C ALA A 79 -22.77 -12.16 11.67
N THR A 80 -21.81 -12.76 12.36
CA THR A 80 -21.48 -12.50 13.77
C THR A 80 -20.21 -11.66 13.94
N CYS A 81 -19.37 -11.55 12.92
CA CYS A 81 -18.10 -10.85 12.96
C CYS A 81 -18.29 -9.38 12.56
N ARG A 82 -18.26 -8.50 13.55
CA ARG A 82 -18.42 -7.04 13.37
C ARG A 82 -17.09 -6.28 13.38
N THR A 83 -16.00 -6.98 13.09
CA THR A 83 -14.67 -6.40 13.10
C THR A 83 -14.54 -5.36 11.99
N GLU A 84 -14.14 -4.16 12.39
CA GLU A 84 -13.73 -3.08 11.49
C GLU A 84 -12.24 -2.81 11.70
N VAL A 85 -11.54 -2.50 10.61
CA VAL A 85 -10.10 -2.21 10.65
C VAL A 85 -9.85 -0.96 9.83
N ALA A 86 -9.08 -0.01 10.37
CA ALA A 86 -8.73 1.22 9.66
C ALA A 86 -8.10 0.91 8.29
N LEU A 87 -8.37 1.74 7.28
CA LEU A 87 -7.84 1.61 5.93
C LEU A 87 -6.31 1.40 5.91
N ARG A 88 -5.61 2.16 6.76
CA ARG A 88 -4.13 2.20 6.83
C ARG A 88 -3.51 1.14 7.75
N LYS A 89 -4.30 0.33 8.47
CA LYS A 89 -3.74 -0.70 9.36
C LYS A 89 -2.83 -1.61 8.55
N GLY A 90 -1.66 -1.96 9.06
CA GLY A 90 -0.71 -2.86 8.40
C GLY A 90 0.02 -2.27 7.19
N THR A 91 -0.07 -0.95 6.98
CA THR A 91 0.72 -0.24 5.97
C THR A 91 1.68 0.74 6.64
N TRP A 92 2.59 1.33 5.86
CA TRP A 92 3.51 2.35 6.39
C TRP A 92 2.80 3.59 6.94
N PHE A 93 1.56 3.85 6.52
CA PHE A 93 0.78 4.98 7.02
C PHE A 93 -0.04 4.68 8.29
N GLU A 94 0.14 3.49 8.90
CA GLU A 94 -0.54 3.19 10.15
C GLU A 94 -0.20 4.23 11.24
N GLY A 95 -1.23 4.72 11.95
CA GLY A 95 -1.07 5.71 13.02
C GLY A 95 -0.83 7.15 12.54
N THR A 96 -0.68 7.39 11.24
CA THR A 96 -0.57 8.75 10.70
C THR A 96 -1.94 9.41 10.58
N HIS A 97 -1.96 10.74 10.56
CA HIS A 97 -3.17 11.54 10.27
C HIS A 97 -3.38 11.77 8.76
N CYS A 98 -2.57 11.18 7.90
CA CYS A 98 -2.67 11.29 6.45
C CYS A 98 -3.83 10.43 5.93
N LEU A 99 -4.96 11.04 5.56
CA LEU A 99 -5.92 10.65 4.51
C LEU A 99 -6.76 11.90 4.20
#